data_AF-A0A293PBJ8-F1
#
_entry.id   AF-A0A293PBJ8-F1
#
_cell.length_a   1.000
_cell.length_b   1.000
_cell.length_c   1.000
_cell.angle_alpha   90.00
_cell.angle_beta   90.00
_cell.angle_gamma   90.00
#
_symmetry.space_group_name_H-M   'P 1'
#
loop_
_entity.id
_entity.type
_entity.pdbx_description
1 polymer ?
#
loop_
_entity_poly.entity_id
_entity_poly.type
_entity_poly.pdbx_seq_one_letter_code
_entity_poly.pdbx_strand_id
1 'polypeptide(L)'
;MKALQDVVDISNTTSNNQGYELTFAGKGIARAMADKPCELELKTELAQSKNFDDTGNVVIRGDNLEVLKILQANYHKKIKMIYIDPPYNTKSENFIYKDNFKKSDEDLIENFELDEDSVDFLHNVYGTRSHSGWLSFIYPRLKLARDLLTDDGVIFISIDD
;
A
#
# COMPACT_ATOMS: atom_id res chain seq x y z
N MET A 1 9.04 0.13 20.81
CA MET A 1 9.51 1.54 20.93
C MET A 1 10.87 1.80 20.27
N LYS A 2 11.16 1.25 19.08
CA LYS A 2 12.35 1.63 18.28
C LYS A 2 12.05 1.66 16.77
N ALA A 3 11.05 0.90 16.32
CA ALA A 3 10.62 0.85 14.92
C ALA A 3 9.88 2.12 14.44
N LEU A 4 9.32 2.92 15.35
CA LEU A 4 8.60 4.17 15.01
C LEU A 4 9.52 5.39 14.88
N GLN A 5 10.69 5.40 15.53
CA GLN A 5 11.63 6.53 15.40
C GLN A 5 12.20 6.62 13.96
N ASP A 6 12.32 5.48 13.26
CA ASP A 6 12.76 5.41 11.86
C ASP A 6 11.69 5.86 10.86
N VAL A 7 10.45 6.10 11.31
CA VAL A 7 9.30 6.39 10.44
C VAL A 7 9.25 7.85 9.98
N VAL A 8 9.78 8.76 10.78
CA VAL A 8 9.70 10.22 10.58
C VAL A 8 11.07 10.83 10.24
N ASP A 9 12.16 10.15 10.59
CA ASP A 9 13.48 10.80 10.64
C ASP A 9 14.30 10.56 9.36
N ILE A 10 14.13 11.46 8.38
CA ILE A 10 14.98 11.52 7.17
C ILE A 10 16.46 11.75 7.56
N SER A 11 16.73 12.37 8.71
CA SER A 11 18.10 12.68 9.14
C SER A 11 18.90 11.45 9.57
N ASN A 12 18.24 10.42 10.12
CA ASN A 12 18.89 9.22 10.65
C ASN A 12 19.09 8.11 9.60
N THR A 13 18.44 8.17 8.44
CA THR A 13 18.66 7.18 7.36
C THR A 13 20.04 7.29 6.69
N THR A 14 20.78 8.37 6.91
CA THR A 14 22.15 8.54 6.36
C THR A 14 23.26 8.06 7.30
N SER A 15 22.95 7.68 8.55
CA SER A 15 23.95 7.40 9.58
C SER A 15 24.21 5.89 9.81
N ASN A 16 23.48 4.99 9.17
CA ASN A 16 23.74 3.56 9.24
C ASN A 16 24.57 3.11 8.03
N ASN A 17 25.81 2.74 8.31
CA ASN A 17 26.84 2.28 7.37
C ASN A 17 26.53 0.87 6.77
N GLN A 18 25.26 0.57 6.46
CA GLN A 18 24.78 -0.73 5.96
C GLN A 18 24.18 -0.62 4.55
N GLY A 19 25.01 -0.25 3.56
CA GLY A 19 24.70 -0.45 2.14
C GLY A 19 23.90 0.67 1.46
N TYR A 20 23.46 0.38 0.23
CA TYR A 20 22.69 1.31 -0.61
C TYR A 20 21.19 1.10 -0.38
N GLU A 21 20.47 2.17 -0.01
CA GLU A 21 19.03 2.15 0.22
C GLU A 21 18.35 3.35 -0.47
N LEU A 22 17.21 3.09 -1.13
CA LEU A 22 16.31 4.15 -1.57
C LEU A 22 15.41 4.57 -0.40
N THR A 23 15.61 5.79 0.09
CA THR A 23 14.76 6.44 1.09
C THR A 23 13.77 7.38 0.42
N PHE A 24 12.57 7.51 0.99
CA PHE A 24 11.54 8.43 0.51
C PHE A 24 10.67 8.90 1.68
N ALA A 25 10.11 10.10 1.54
CA ALA A 25 9.20 10.67 2.51
C ALA A 25 7.94 9.80 2.65
N GLY A 26 7.56 9.44 3.89
CA GLY A 26 6.40 8.57 4.15
C GLY A 26 6.70 7.06 4.16
N LYS A 27 7.94 6.62 3.93
CA LYS A 27 8.32 5.19 3.88
C LYS A 27 7.91 4.39 5.11
N GLY A 28 8.12 4.93 6.31
CA GLY A 28 7.76 4.23 7.54
C GLY A 28 6.25 4.05 7.69
N ILE A 29 5.47 5.06 7.32
CA ILE A 29 4.01 5.03 7.37
C ILE A 29 3.47 4.07 6.32
N ALA A 30 4.00 4.12 5.09
CA ALA A 30 3.68 3.16 4.04
C ALA A 30 3.93 1.71 4.50
N ARG A 31 4.98 1.47 5.28
CA ARG A 31 5.22 0.16 5.90
C ARG A 31 4.18 -0.20 6.96
N ALA A 32 3.87 0.73 7.87
CA ALA A 32 2.89 0.53 8.92
C ALA A 32 1.47 0.29 8.36
N MET A 33 1.10 0.97 7.27
CA MET A 33 -0.18 0.78 6.58
C MET A 33 -0.38 -0.65 6.07
N ALA A 34 0.68 -1.31 5.61
CA ALA A 34 0.63 -2.71 5.18
C ALA A 34 0.50 -3.67 6.37
N ASP A 35 1.05 -3.32 7.53
CA ASP A 35 0.98 -4.13 8.76
C ASP A 35 -0.34 -3.92 9.52
N LYS A 36 -1.09 -2.84 9.22
CA LYS A 36 -2.38 -2.55 9.85
C LYS A 36 -3.41 -3.63 9.49
N PRO A 37 -4.09 -4.23 10.49
CA PRO A 37 -5.18 -5.17 10.25
C PRO A 37 -6.30 -4.58 9.39
N CYS A 38 -6.97 -5.43 8.61
CA CYS A 38 -8.16 -5.03 7.87
C CYS A 38 -9.40 -5.11 8.78
N GLU A 39 -10.22 -4.06 8.75
CA GLU A 39 -11.50 -3.98 9.48
C GLU A 39 -12.70 -4.22 8.54
N LEU A 40 -12.43 -4.50 7.26
CA LEU A 40 -13.45 -4.70 6.24
C LEU A 40 -13.75 -6.18 6.01
N GLU A 41 -14.97 -6.44 5.57
CA GLU A 41 -15.45 -7.79 5.23
C GLU A 41 -15.88 -7.85 3.76
N LEU A 42 -15.77 -9.04 3.16
CA LEU A 42 -16.29 -9.28 1.82
C LEU A 42 -17.79 -9.52 1.87
N LYS A 43 -18.51 -8.81 1.01
CA LYS A 43 -19.93 -9.06 0.75
C LYS A 43 -20.08 -9.70 -0.63
N THR A 44 -20.81 -10.81 -0.70
CA THR A 44 -21.12 -11.47 -1.97
C THR A 44 -22.19 -10.69 -2.73
N GLU A 45 -22.03 -10.61 -4.06
CA GLU A 45 -22.98 -9.95 -4.96
C GLU A 45 -23.52 -10.97 -5.97
N LEU A 46 -24.52 -11.73 -5.54
CA LEU A 46 -25.07 -12.85 -6.31
C LEU A 46 -25.77 -12.38 -7.59
N ALA A 47 -26.35 -11.18 -7.61
CA ALA A 47 -27.07 -10.67 -8.78
C ALA A 47 -26.14 -10.38 -9.98
N GLN A 48 -24.87 -10.09 -9.71
CA GLN A 48 -23.84 -9.86 -10.74
C GLN A 48 -22.94 -11.08 -10.96
N SER A 49 -23.14 -12.14 -10.16
CA SER A 49 -22.36 -13.36 -10.26
C SER A 49 -22.95 -14.29 -11.31
N LYS A 50 -22.07 -14.94 -12.07
CA LYS A 50 -22.43 -16.06 -12.96
C LYS A 50 -21.70 -17.29 -12.45
N ASN A 51 -22.38 -18.44 -12.37
CA ASN A 51 -21.75 -19.73 -11.99
C ASN A 51 -21.06 -19.67 -10.62
N PHE A 52 -21.69 -19.01 -9.63
CA PHE A 52 -21.05 -18.58 -8.38
C PHE A 52 -20.22 -19.67 -7.68
N ASP A 53 -20.71 -20.91 -7.68
CA ASP A 53 -20.06 -22.03 -6.97
C ASP A 53 -18.93 -22.71 -7.77
N ASP A 54 -18.84 -22.52 -9.09
CA ASP A 54 -17.99 -23.32 -9.99
C ASP A 54 -17.07 -22.54 -10.93
N THR A 55 -17.16 -21.20 -11.04
CA THR A 55 -16.34 -20.45 -12.02
C THR A 55 -14.83 -20.57 -11.80
N GLY A 56 -14.37 -20.70 -10.55
CA GLY A 56 -12.96 -20.61 -10.18
C GLY A 56 -12.33 -19.20 -10.33
N ASN A 57 -13.10 -18.21 -10.75
CA ASN A 57 -12.70 -16.81 -10.95
C ASN A 57 -13.48 -15.89 -10.00
N VAL A 58 -12.80 -14.85 -9.49
CA VAL A 58 -13.38 -13.89 -8.55
C VAL A 58 -13.00 -12.47 -8.98
N VAL A 59 -13.98 -11.56 -8.93
CA VAL A 59 -13.77 -10.12 -9.06
C VAL A 59 -14.14 -9.46 -7.74
N ILE A 60 -13.21 -8.71 -7.15
CA ILE A 60 -13.42 -8.01 -5.88
C ILE A 60 -13.41 -6.51 -6.17
N ARG A 61 -14.40 -5.78 -5.62
CA ARG A 61 -14.52 -4.32 -5.77
C ARG A 61 -14.17 -3.64 -4.44
N GLY A 62 -13.18 -2.75 -4.45
CA GLY A 62 -12.75 -1.99 -3.27
C GLY A 62 -11.39 -1.32 -3.50
N ASP A 63 -10.86 -0.66 -2.48
CA ASP A 63 -9.45 -0.25 -2.49
C ASP A 63 -8.58 -1.53 -2.47
N ASN A 64 -7.65 -1.62 -3.41
CA ASN A 64 -6.79 -2.79 -3.55
C ASN A 64 -5.93 -3.04 -2.29
N LEU A 65 -5.55 -2.02 -1.52
CA LEU A 65 -4.78 -2.19 -0.29
C LEU A 65 -5.58 -3.01 0.73
N GLU A 66 -6.83 -2.65 0.97
CA GLU A 66 -7.70 -3.38 1.91
C GLU A 66 -8.08 -4.76 1.37
N VAL A 67 -8.34 -4.88 0.08
CA VAL A 67 -8.61 -6.18 -0.55
C VAL A 67 -7.43 -7.14 -0.40
N LEU A 68 -6.19 -6.67 -0.60
CA LEU A 68 -4.99 -7.49 -0.44
C LEU A 68 -4.83 -7.99 1.01
N LYS A 69 -5.17 -7.16 2.02
CA LYS A 69 -5.16 -7.57 3.43
C LYS A 69 -6.19 -8.65 3.73
N ILE A 70 -7.39 -8.54 3.16
CA ILE A 70 -8.41 -9.60 3.29
C ILE A 70 -7.91 -10.90 2.67
N LEU A 71 -7.30 -10.82 1.48
CA LEU A 71 -6.79 -11.99 0.77
C LEU A 71 -5.67 -12.69 1.55
N GLN A 72 -4.85 -11.97 2.33
CA GLN A 72 -3.79 -12.58 3.13
C GLN A 72 -4.28 -13.72 4.03
N ALA A 73 -5.45 -13.58 4.65
CA ALA A 73 -5.97 -14.59 5.58
C ALA A 73 -6.12 -15.98 4.94
N ASN A 74 -6.45 -16.04 3.64
CA ASN A 74 -6.77 -17.30 2.96
C ASN A 74 -5.87 -17.62 1.76
N TYR A 75 -5.14 -16.64 1.22
CA TYR A 75 -4.32 -16.75 0.00
C TYR A 75 -2.83 -16.51 0.24
N HIS A 76 -2.37 -16.45 1.50
CA HIS A 76 -0.95 -16.39 1.82
C HIS A 76 -0.17 -17.51 1.12
N LYS A 77 0.86 -17.15 0.35
CA LYS A 77 1.67 -18.06 -0.47
C LYS A 77 0.87 -18.99 -1.41
N LYS A 78 -0.24 -18.53 -1.99
CA LYS A 78 -1.06 -19.34 -2.91
C LYS A 78 -1.13 -18.80 -4.34
N ILE A 79 -0.67 -17.58 -4.58
CA ILE A 79 -0.74 -16.96 -5.90
C ILE A 79 0.53 -17.32 -6.71
N LYS A 80 0.33 -17.81 -7.93
CA LYS A 80 1.44 -18.19 -8.82
C LYS A 80 1.99 -17.01 -9.61
N MET A 81 1.12 -16.12 -10.05
CA MET A 81 1.47 -14.99 -10.90
C MET A 81 0.61 -13.78 -10.53
N ILE A 82 1.25 -12.61 -10.46
CA ILE A 82 0.58 -11.32 -10.37
C ILE A 82 1.00 -10.48 -11.57
N TYR A 83 0.03 -9.83 -12.21
CA TYR A 83 0.27 -8.79 -13.20
C TYR A 83 -0.46 -7.52 -12.75
N ILE A 84 0.25 -6.40 -12.73
CA ILE A 84 -0.34 -5.09 -12.42
C ILE A 84 0.16 -4.03 -13.40
N ASP A 85 -0.73 -3.08 -13.68
CA ASP A 85 -0.48 -1.90 -14.49
C ASP A 85 -0.84 -0.66 -13.64
N PRO A 86 0.01 -0.29 -12.67
CA PRO A 86 -0.26 0.84 -11.79
C PRO A 86 -0.22 2.16 -12.57
N PRO A 87 -0.74 3.27 -12.01
CA PRO A 87 -0.59 4.59 -12.62
C PRO A 87 0.89 4.95 -12.76
N TYR A 88 1.29 5.52 -13.90
CA TYR A 88 2.69 5.74 -14.25
C TYR A 88 3.27 7.02 -13.65
N ASN A 89 2.41 7.86 -13.04
CA ASN A 89 2.81 9.15 -12.46
C ASN A 89 3.43 10.11 -13.49
N THR A 90 3.07 9.96 -14.77
CA THR A 90 3.50 10.87 -15.83
C THR A 90 2.92 12.27 -15.61
N LYS A 91 3.61 13.30 -16.12
CA LYS A 91 3.14 14.71 -16.06
C LYS A 91 1.80 14.94 -16.77
N SER A 92 1.39 14.05 -17.66
CA SER A 92 0.08 14.04 -18.33
C SER A 92 -1.03 13.33 -17.55
N GLU A 93 -0.70 12.36 -16.70
CA GLU A 93 -1.70 11.63 -15.91
C GLU A 93 -2.07 12.39 -14.63
N ASN A 94 -3.34 12.73 -14.45
CA ASN A 94 -3.86 13.36 -13.24
C ASN A 94 -3.90 12.38 -12.03
N PHE A 95 -2.83 11.61 -11.81
CA PHE A 95 -2.67 10.79 -10.62
C PHE A 95 -2.28 11.70 -9.45
N ILE A 96 -3.29 12.05 -8.66
CA ILE A 96 -3.13 12.56 -7.31
C ILE A 96 -3.71 11.48 -6.43
N TYR A 97 -2.89 10.93 -5.54
CA TYR A 97 -3.38 9.96 -4.58
C TYR A 97 -4.27 10.68 -3.58
N LYS A 98 -5.56 10.72 -3.90
CA LYS A 98 -6.62 11.04 -2.96
C LYS A 98 -6.80 9.79 -2.11
N ASP A 99 -5.84 9.50 -1.24
CA ASP A 99 -6.25 8.74 -0.07
C ASP A 99 -7.37 9.58 0.54
N ASN A 100 -8.58 9.04 0.57
CA ASN A 100 -9.55 9.56 1.50
C ASN A 100 -9.00 9.12 2.86
N PHE A 101 -8.04 9.88 3.41
CA PHE A 101 -7.83 10.06 4.84
C PHE A 101 -9.10 10.73 5.43
N LYS A 102 -10.26 10.15 5.13
CA LYS A 102 -11.51 10.32 5.85
C LYS A 102 -11.52 9.42 7.10
N LYS A 103 -10.41 8.72 7.37
CA LYS A 103 -9.97 8.51 8.75
C LYS A 103 -9.32 9.83 9.16
N SER A 104 -9.95 10.51 10.11
CA SER A 104 -9.60 11.88 10.48
C SER A 104 -8.13 11.96 10.90
N ASP A 105 -7.55 13.16 10.89
CA ASP A 105 -6.15 13.35 11.33
C ASP A 105 -5.92 12.72 12.73
N GLU A 106 -6.96 12.66 13.56
CA GLU A 106 -6.97 11.93 14.84
C GLU A 106 -6.65 10.43 14.70
N ASP A 107 -7.20 9.73 13.68
CA ASP A 107 -6.89 8.32 13.42
C ASP A 107 -5.42 8.13 13.00
N LEU A 108 -4.83 9.10 12.30
CA LEU A 108 -3.42 9.04 11.90
C LEU A 108 -2.51 9.25 13.12
N ILE A 109 -2.85 10.23 13.95
CA ILE A 109 -2.17 10.53 15.21
C ILE A 109 -2.25 9.34 16.16
N GLU A 110 -3.44 8.76 16.35
CA GLU A 110 -3.67 7.69 17.33
C GLU A 110 -3.13 6.32 16.85
N ASN A 111 -3.42 5.91 15.61
CA ASN A 111 -3.02 4.59 15.13
C ASN A 111 -1.55 4.49 14.74
N PHE A 112 -0.90 5.61 14.41
CA PHE A 112 0.50 5.64 13.96
C PHE A 112 1.41 6.49 14.86
N GLU A 113 0.91 6.93 16.03
CA GLU A 113 1.63 7.76 17.02
C GLU A 113 2.32 8.98 16.38
N LEU A 114 1.63 9.63 15.44
CA LEU A 114 2.15 10.78 14.70
C LEU A 114 1.84 12.10 15.41
N ASP A 115 2.69 13.10 15.24
CA ASP A 115 2.38 14.49 15.60
C ASP A 115 1.68 15.24 14.45
N GLU A 116 1.10 16.40 14.76
CA GLU A 116 0.40 17.24 13.78
C GLU A 116 1.31 17.63 12.61
N ASP A 117 2.59 17.93 12.88
CA ASP A 117 3.58 18.27 11.86
C ASP A 117 3.84 17.11 10.88
N SER A 118 3.85 15.86 11.37
CA SER A 118 3.98 14.64 10.58
C SER A 118 2.75 14.39 9.73
N VAL A 119 1.56 14.71 10.25
CA VAL A 119 0.30 14.62 9.49
C VAL A 119 0.29 15.64 8.35
N ASP A 120 0.66 16.89 8.61
CA ASP A 120 0.79 17.93 7.57
C ASP A 120 1.84 17.55 6.52
N PHE A 121 2.96 16.97 6.95
CA PHE A 121 3.97 16.46 6.03
C PHE A 121 3.41 15.35 5.13
N LEU A 122 2.59 14.43 5.66
CA LEU A 122 1.94 13.39 4.84
C LEU A 122 0.97 13.96 3.83
N HIS A 123 0.12 14.91 4.24
CA HIS A 123 -0.80 15.59 3.33
C HIS A 123 -0.04 16.21 2.15
N ASN A 124 1.14 16.77 2.40
CA ASN A 124 2.02 17.29 1.35
C ASN A 124 2.65 16.18 0.49
N VAL A 125 3.09 15.07 1.09
CA VAL A 125 3.69 13.95 0.35
C VAL A 125 2.67 13.29 -0.58
N TYR A 126 1.46 13.01 -0.11
CA TYR A 126 0.40 12.37 -0.91
C TYR A 126 -0.35 13.34 -1.83
N GLY A 127 -0.42 14.62 -1.45
CA GLY A 127 -1.04 15.68 -2.26
C GLY A 127 -0.19 16.14 -3.45
N THR A 128 1.07 15.70 -3.54
CA THR A 128 1.97 16.05 -4.63
C THR A 128 2.19 14.88 -5.60
N ARG A 129 2.49 15.20 -6.86
CA ARG A 129 2.88 14.23 -7.91
C ARG A 129 4.34 13.77 -7.75
N SER A 130 4.82 13.74 -6.51
CA SER A 130 6.21 13.45 -6.18
C SER A 130 6.48 11.95 -6.24
N HIS A 131 7.74 11.58 -6.47
CA HIS A 131 8.17 10.18 -6.35
C HIS A 131 7.86 9.61 -4.97
N SER A 132 7.99 10.41 -3.91
CA SER A 132 7.65 9.99 -2.54
C SER A 132 6.17 9.65 -2.37
N GLY A 133 5.26 10.44 -2.95
CA GLY A 133 3.82 10.16 -2.92
C GLY A 133 3.49 8.86 -3.64
N TRP A 134 4.04 8.66 -4.85
CA TRP A 134 3.83 7.42 -5.61
C TRP A 134 4.45 6.19 -4.94
N LEU A 135 5.68 6.31 -4.40
CA LEU A 135 6.33 5.24 -3.65
C LEU A 135 5.54 4.88 -2.39
N SER A 136 5.04 5.87 -1.65
CA SER A 136 4.20 5.64 -0.47
C SER A 136 2.88 4.96 -0.81
N PHE A 137 2.33 5.24 -2.00
CA PHE A 137 1.15 4.56 -2.52
C PHE A 137 1.42 3.09 -2.88
N ILE A 138 2.47 2.81 -3.67
CA ILE A 138 2.70 1.47 -4.23
C ILE A 138 3.35 0.51 -3.23
N TYR A 139 4.18 1.02 -2.31
CA TYR A 139 4.92 0.21 -1.34
C TYR A 139 4.06 -0.76 -0.53
N PRO A 140 2.97 -0.33 0.17
CA PRO A 140 2.18 -1.25 0.98
C PRO A 140 1.51 -2.33 0.13
N ARG A 141 1.09 -1.97 -1.09
CA ARG A 141 0.42 -2.88 -2.03
C ARG A 141 1.37 -3.97 -2.52
N LEU A 142 2.59 -3.60 -2.89
CA LEU A 142 3.61 -4.57 -3.31
C LEU A 142 4.08 -5.47 -2.16
N LYS A 143 4.18 -4.92 -0.95
CA LYS A 143 4.51 -5.72 0.24
C LYS A 143 3.46 -6.81 0.49
N LEU A 144 2.17 -6.46 0.47
CA LEU A 144 1.10 -7.45 0.63
C LEU A 144 1.03 -8.42 -0.55
N ALA A 145 1.20 -7.94 -1.79
CA ALA A 145 1.21 -8.78 -2.99
C ALA A 145 2.31 -9.86 -2.90
N ARG A 146 3.49 -9.52 -2.37
CA ARG A 146 4.57 -10.48 -2.10
C ARG A 146 4.11 -11.59 -1.15
N ASP A 147 3.41 -11.26 -0.07
CA ASP A 147 2.97 -12.25 0.91
C ASP A 147 1.93 -13.24 0.36
N LEU A 148 1.23 -12.87 -0.72
CA LEU A 148 0.31 -13.75 -1.42
C LEU A 148 1.02 -14.70 -2.41
N LEU A 149 2.20 -14.33 -2.90
CA LEU A 149 2.94 -15.14 -3.87
C LEU A 149 3.51 -16.41 -3.23
N THR A 150 3.39 -17.50 -3.97
CA THR A 150 4.16 -18.73 -3.77
C THR A 150 5.67 -18.45 -3.80
N ASP A 151 6.48 -19.34 -3.21
CA ASP A 151 7.94 -19.17 -3.16
C ASP A 151 8.58 -19.13 -4.57
N ASP A 152 7.95 -19.79 -5.55
CA ASP A 152 8.32 -19.78 -6.98
C ASP A 152 7.38 -18.90 -7.83
N GLY A 153 6.59 -18.05 -7.17
CA GLY A 153 5.67 -17.11 -7.79
C GLY A 153 6.38 -15.91 -8.39
N VAL A 154 5.75 -15.28 -9.38
CA VAL A 154 6.31 -14.14 -10.10
C VAL A 154 5.34 -12.96 -10.14
N ILE A 155 5.89 -11.75 -10.12
CA ILE A 155 5.15 -10.51 -10.33
C ILE A 155 5.70 -9.76 -11.54
N PHE A 156 4.80 -9.33 -12.41
CA PHE A 156 5.08 -8.46 -13.54
C PHE A 156 4.39 -7.12 -13.29
N ILE A 157 5.15 -6.04 -13.46
CA ILE A 157 4.68 -4.66 -13.22
C ILE A 157 5.02 -3.86 -14.46
N SER A 158 3.99 -3.30 -15.10
CA SER A 158 4.18 -2.35 -16.18
C SER A 158 4.51 -0.97 -15.60
N ILE A 159 5.49 -0.28 -16.21
CA ILE A 159 5.91 1.06 -15.83
C ILE A 159 6.58 1.73 -17.04
N ASP A 160 6.55 3.06 -17.10
CA ASP A 160 7.31 3.87 -18.06
C ASP A 160 8.52 4.57 -17.39
N ASP A 161 9.06 5.60 -18.06
CA ASP A 161 10.26 6.36 -17.66
C ASP A 161 10.01 7.57 -16.73
#